data_AF-A0ABD3RZN8-F1
#
_entry.id   AF-A0ABD3RZN8-F1
#
_cell.length_a   1.000
_cell.length_b   1.000
_cell.length_c   1.000
_cell.angle_alpha   90.00
_cell.angle_beta   90.00
_cell.angle_gamma   90.00
#
_symmetry.space_group_name_H-M   'P 1'
#
loop_
_entity.id
_entity.type
_entity.pdbx_description
1 polymer ?
#
loop_
_entity_poly.entity_id
_entity_poly.type
_entity_poly.pdbx_seq_one_letter_code
_entity_poly.pdbx_strand_id
1 'polypeptide(L)'
;MAHLITSHDPYHIHKILGLLVLINYIYRYYLVFTTGSAFPNQRSISFFAICSVVLHGLLSWSSLLLPLPKTRNFNSPMIWPEFRLHSILFATRHMLCTVVSLANLWPNDDNDHGDILKMIKDGVARAIIIMGTVHIASLITTHYGDFDKRTTNSMPYPPQITHSQQSIIKKWYSLSQFGATISCLMNDASINFAPLLAIQMAPLLMTLVRKGKISTWTYHRVYSLSLFLGYLLVCIRLLLLFKPGYHGNYNVNKEYIGDDGGSVRRVAYTIRAAILYNTLIVPMKLRNIASAKMVWLMVILFASIVYPLLAALLASFHTTRDDNEKEAGQVITAFEEMLRKVILFAIVRTVAKQAFVYAPLFGVTLKNVDMLGIMKASSKRRKTGYDCDRNSTVQSE
;
A
#
# COMPACT_ATOMS: atom_id res chain seq x y z
N MET A 1 3.44 -20.59 -31.72
CA MET A 1 3.51 -19.73 -30.51
C MET A 1 3.80 -18.29 -30.93
N ALA A 2 3.09 -17.30 -30.39
CA ALA A 2 3.35 -15.90 -30.73
C ALA A 2 4.68 -15.38 -30.14
N HIS A 3 5.42 -14.58 -30.88
CA HIS A 3 6.65 -13.94 -30.39
C HIS A 3 6.35 -12.81 -29.40
N LEU A 4 7.23 -12.57 -28.42
CA LEU A 4 7.07 -11.45 -27.48
C LEU A 4 7.36 -10.11 -28.18
N ILE A 5 8.38 -10.10 -29.05
CA ILE A 5 8.73 -8.98 -29.91
C ILE A 5 7.98 -9.14 -31.23
N THR A 6 7.07 -8.20 -31.52
CA THR A 6 6.22 -8.18 -32.73
C THR A 6 6.27 -6.80 -33.39
N SER A 7 5.94 -6.71 -34.67
CA SER A 7 5.82 -5.43 -35.41
C SER A 7 4.68 -4.52 -34.90
N HIS A 8 3.75 -5.04 -34.10
CA HIS A 8 2.64 -4.27 -33.50
C HIS A 8 3.04 -3.16 -32.51
N ASP A 9 4.32 -3.05 -32.16
CA ASP A 9 4.85 -1.97 -31.31
C ASP A 9 5.77 -1.11 -32.18
N PRO A 10 5.27 0.03 -32.70
CA PRO A 10 6.03 0.93 -33.57
C PRO A 10 7.35 1.32 -32.90
N TYR A 11 8.46 1.10 -33.59
CA TYR A 11 9.83 1.35 -33.09
C TYR A 11 10.19 0.63 -31.78
N HIS A 12 9.38 -0.34 -31.35
CA HIS A 12 9.58 -1.12 -30.14
C HIS A 12 9.61 -0.31 -28.84
N ILE A 13 8.98 0.87 -28.84
CA ILE A 13 9.00 1.83 -27.72
C ILE A 13 8.47 1.17 -26.44
N HIS A 14 7.29 0.55 -26.51
CA HIS A 14 6.67 -0.03 -25.32
C HIS A 14 7.51 -1.17 -24.73
N LYS A 15 8.11 -2.01 -25.59
CA LYS A 15 8.98 -3.10 -25.15
C LYS A 15 10.27 -2.61 -24.51
N ILE A 16 10.93 -1.62 -25.11
CA ILE A 16 12.17 -1.03 -24.56
C ILE A 16 11.88 -0.41 -23.20
N LEU A 17 10.80 0.38 -23.08
CA LEU A 17 10.34 0.92 -21.80
C LEU A 17 10.06 -0.20 -20.79
N GLY A 18 9.43 -1.30 -21.23
CA GLY A 18 9.12 -2.45 -20.38
C GLY A 18 10.37 -3.11 -19.80
N LEU A 19 11.41 -3.29 -20.63
CA LEU A 19 12.70 -3.83 -20.19
C LEU A 19 13.41 -2.87 -19.21
N LEU A 20 13.45 -1.57 -19.53
CA LEU A 20 14.07 -0.57 -18.66
C LEU A 20 13.37 -0.50 -17.29
N VAL A 21 12.04 -0.54 -17.27
CA VAL A 21 11.24 -0.57 -16.03
C VAL A 21 11.48 -1.85 -15.25
N LEU A 22 11.62 -3.01 -15.90
CA LEU A 22 11.92 -4.26 -15.20
C LEU A 22 13.30 -4.22 -14.53
N ILE A 23 14.31 -3.72 -15.23
CA ILE A 23 15.65 -3.49 -14.66
C ILE A 23 15.55 -2.49 -13.50
N ASN A 24 14.76 -1.43 -13.65
CA ASN A 24 14.55 -0.45 -12.59
C ASN A 24 13.92 -1.08 -11.35
N TYR A 25 12.92 -1.96 -11.48
CA TYR A 25 12.38 -2.69 -10.34
C TYR A 25 13.42 -3.53 -9.62
N ILE A 26 14.24 -4.29 -10.36
CA ILE A 26 15.31 -5.11 -9.78
C ILE A 26 16.26 -4.23 -8.97
N TYR A 27 16.72 -3.12 -9.56
CA TYR A 27 17.60 -2.17 -8.88
C TYR A 27 16.95 -1.53 -7.64
N ARG A 28 15.72 -1.03 -7.76
CA ARG A 28 15.01 -0.34 -6.66
C ARG A 28 14.69 -1.29 -5.50
N TYR A 29 14.29 -2.53 -5.79
CA TYR A 29 14.06 -3.52 -4.74
C TYR A 29 15.36 -3.97 -4.08
N TYR A 30 16.45 -4.15 -4.85
CA TYR A 30 17.77 -4.38 -4.28
C TYR A 30 18.18 -3.28 -3.29
N LEU A 31 17.95 -2.01 -3.64
CA LEU A 31 18.20 -0.88 -2.74
C LEU A 31 17.33 -0.92 -1.48
N VAL A 32 16.06 -1.33 -1.58
CA VAL A 32 15.19 -1.50 -0.39
C VAL A 32 15.78 -2.53 0.56
N PHE A 33 16.25 -3.67 0.06
CA PHE A 33 16.79 -4.73 0.93
C PHE A 33 18.15 -4.39 1.52
N THR A 34 18.96 -3.58 0.84
CA THR A 34 20.31 -3.21 1.31
C THR A 34 20.34 -1.91 2.11
N THR A 35 19.52 -0.92 1.76
CA THR A 35 19.52 0.42 2.36
C THR A 35 18.23 0.78 3.09
N GLY A 36 17.17 0.00 2.91
CA GLY A 36 15.86 0.30 3.46
C GLY A 36 15.01 1.30 2.69
N SER A 37 15.46 1.72 1.51
CA SER A 37 14.75 2.68 0.65
C SER A 37 14.93 2.29 -0.83
N ALA A 38 13.89 2.46 -1.63
CA ALA A 38 14.03 2.38 -3.10
C ALA A 38 14.80 3.59 -3.64
N PHE A 39 14.81 4.68 -2.88
CA PHE A 39 15.48 5.94 -3.20
C PHE A 39 16.37 6.34 -2.02
N PRO A 40 17.57 5.75 -1.88
CA PRO A 40 18.59 6.26 -0.97
C PRO A 40 19.00 7.66 -1.45
N ASN A 41 19.31 8.58 -0.54
CA ASN A 41 19.63 10.00 -0.81
C ASN A 41 18.48 10.86 -1.36
N GLN A 42 17.33 10.90 -0.69
CA GLN A 42 16.25 11.88 -0.99
C GLN A 42 16.65 13.35 -0.73
N ARG A 43 17.88 13.61 -0.27
CA ARG A 43 18.37 14.95 0.13
C ARG A 43 18.45 15.93 -1.03
N SER A 44 18.89 15.47 -2.19
CA SER A 44 18.96 16.27 -3.41
C SER A 44 17.94 15.75 -4.39
N ILE A 45 17.38 16.66 -5.18
CA ILE A 45 16.54 16.31 -6.32
C ILE A 45 17.40 15.45 -7.24
N SER A 46 17.27 14.13 -7.10
CA SER A 46 17.95 13.18 -7.95
C SER A 46 17.19 13.15 -9.26
N PHE A 47 17.62 13.97 -10.21
CA PHE A 47 17.09 13.99 -11.57
C PHE A 47 16.98 12.57 -12.14
N PHE A 48 18.03 11.76 -11.94
CA PHE A 48 18.03 10.35 -12.33
C PHE A 48 16.92 9.53 -11.66
N ALA A 49 16.68 9.73 -10.35
CA ALA A 49 15.58 9.05 -9.67
C ALA A 49 14.21 9.43 -10.24
N ILE A 50 13.97 10.72 -10.45
CA ILE A 50 12.73 11.23 -11.05
C ILE A 50 12.54 10.67 -12.46
N CYS A 51 13.55 10.81 -13.33
CA CYS A 51 13.50 10.25 -14.69
C CYS A 51 13.21 8.75 -14.67
N SER A 52 13.86 8.01 -13.78
CA SER A 52 13.64 6.57 -13.66
C SER A 52 12.19 6.22 -13.28
N VAL A 53 11.54 7.02 -12.45
CA VAL A 53 10.13 6.85 -12.07
C VAL A 53 9.20 7.28 -13.21
N VAL A 54 9.53 8.35 -13.94
CA VAL A 54 8.76 8.81 -15.11
C VAL A 54 8.71 7.73 -16.20
N LEU A 55 9.77 6.92 -16.37
CA LEU A 55 9.74 5.76 -17.28
C LEU A 55 8.59 4.79 -16.98
N HIS A 56 8.20 4.62 -15.71
CA HIS A 56 7.04 3.79 -15.37
C HIS A 56 5.74 4.42 -15.87
N GLY A 57 5.59 5.74 -15.76
CA GLY A 57 4.47 6.46 -16.36
C GLY A 57 4.44 6.25 -17.88
N LEU A 58 5.56 6.53 -18.56
CA LEU A 58 5.68 6.39 -20.01
C LEU A 58 5.40 4.96 -20.49
N LEU A 59 5.83 3.93 -19.73
CA LEU A 59 5.49 2.54 -20.01
C LEU A 59 3.98 2.32 -20.02
N SER A 60 3.27 2.84 -19.01
CA SER A 60 1.82 2.72 -18.94
C SER A 60 1.15 3.43 -20.11
N TRP A 61 1.53 4.68 -20.41
CA TRP A 61 0.94 5.47 -21.50
C TRP A 61 1.23 4.89 -22.89
N SER A 62 2.44 4.37 -23.13
CA SER A 62 2.80 3.74 -24.40
C SER A 62 1.98 2.48 -24.72
N SER A 63 1.28 1.89 -23.75
CA SER A 63 0.34 0.79 -24.01
C SER A 63 -0.86 1.18 -24.89
N LEU A 64 -1.13 2.48 -25.06
CA LEU A 64 -2.16 2.99 -25.98
C LEU A 64 -1.79 2.77 -27.45
N LEU A 65 -0.49 2.66 -27.77
CA LEU A 65 0.00 2.34 -29.12
C LEU A 65 -0.33 0.90 -29.53
N LEU A 66 -0.62 0.03 -28.55
CA LEU A 66 -0.86 -1.39 -28.79
C LEU A 66 -2.35 -1.64 -29.10
N PRO A 67 -2.66 -2.41 -30.16
CA PRO A 67 -4.03 -2.79 -30.46
C PRO A 67 -4.58 -3.75 -29.40
N LEU A 68 -5.84 -3.53 -29.02
CA LEU A 68 -6.60 -4.41 -28.14
C LEU A 68 -7.64 -5.22 -28.93
N PRO A 69 -7.97 -6.45 -28.50
CA PRO A 69 -9.07 -7.20 -29.07
C PRO A 69 -10.40 -6.46 -28.85
N LYS A 70 -11.26 -6.46 -29.87
CA LYS A 70 -12.59 -5.83 -29.81
C LYS A 70 -13.57 -6.62 -28.93
N THR A 71 -13.46 -7.95 -28.92
CA THR A 71 -14.41 -8.85 -28.26
C THR A 71 -13.84 -9.44 -26.96
N ARG A 72 -14.73 -9.58 -25.96
CA ARG A 72 -14.36 -10.14 -24.65
C ARG A 72 -14.30 -11.67 -24.67
N ASN A 73 -13.08 -12.21 -24.58
CA ASN A 73 -12.77 -13.60 -24.24
C ASN A 73 -12.61 -13.79 -22.72
N PHE A 74 -13.54 -14.52 -22.11
CA PHE A 74 -13.54 -14.82 -20.67
C PHE A 74 -12.78 -16.10 -20.30
N ASN A 75 -12.19 -16.81 -21.27
CA ASN A 75 -11.52 -18.08 -21.03
C ASN A 75 -10.08 -17.91 -20.52
N SER A 76 -9.47 -16.75 -20.73
CA SER A 76 -8.11 -16.46 -20.27
C SER A 76 -7.96 -15.04 -19.75
N PRO A 77 -7.04 -14.79 -18.79
CA PRO A 77 -6.70 -13.44 -18.38
C PRO A 77 -6.29 -12.57 -19.57
N MET A 78 -7.06 -11.52 -19.86
CA MET A 78 -6.83 -10.64 -21.00
C MET A 78 -7.11 -9.17 -20.68
N ILE A 79 -6.36 -8.29 -21.34
CA ILE A 79 -6.46 -6.84 -21.21
C ILE A 79 -7.65 -6.33 -22.03
N TRP A 80 -8.54 -5.59 -21.38
CA TRP A 80 -9.66 -4.86 -22.00
C TRP A 80 -9.43 -3.35 -21.98
N PRO A 81 -10.20 -2.56 -22.75
CA PRO A 81 -10.14 -1.10 -22.69
C PRO A 81 -10.28 -0.53 -21.27
N GLU A 82 -11.28 -1.00 -20.50
CA GLU A 82 -11.48 -0.60 -19.10
C GLU A 82 -10.23 -0.88 -18.26
N PHE A 83 -9.72 -2.12 -18.30
CA PHE A 83 -8.53 -2.51 -17.56
C PHE A 83 -7.31 -1.64 -17.91
N ARG A 84 -7.07 -1.44 -19.21
CA ARG A 84 -5.93 -0.67 -19.71
C ARG A 84 -5.99 0.75 -19.16
N LEU A 85 -7.13 1.41 -19.27
CA LEU A 85 -7.29 2.79 -18.80
C LEU A 85 -7.17 2.89 -17.28
N HIS A 86 -7.73 1.95 -16.51
CA HIS A 86 -7.52 1.89 -15.06
C HIS A 86 -6.05 1.66 -14.68
N SER A 87 -5.36 0.75 -15.37
CA SER A 87 -3.94 0.48 -15.13
C SER A 87 -3.08 1.71 -15.41
N ILE A 88 -3.34 2.44 -16.50
CA ILE A 88 -2.69 3.72 -16.81
C ILE A 88 -2.94 4.76 -15.72
N LEU A 89 -4.20 4.94 -15.33
CA LEU A 89 -4.62 5.92 -14.33
C LEU A 89 -3.96 5.64 -12.97
N PHE A 90 -4.02 4.41 -12.48
CA PHE A 90 -3.44 4.05 -11.19
C PHE A 90 -1.91 4.09 -11.20
N ALA A 91 -1.26 3.68 -12.30
CA ALA A 91 0.18 3.85 -12.44
C ALA A 91 0.58 5.33 -12.45
N THR A 92 -0.18 6.17 -13.17
CA THR A 92 0.06 7.62 -13.23
C THR A 92 -0.07 8.26 -11.85
N ARG A 93 -1.11 7.90 -11.07
CA ARG A 93 -1.25 8.37 -9.68
C ARG A 93 0.00 8.07 -8.84
N HIS A 94 0.47 6.82 -8.86
CA HIS A 94 1.63 6.41 -8.07
C HIS A 94 2.93 7.05 -8.56
N MET A 95 3.10 7.19 -9.88
CA MET A 95 4.20 7.92 -10.48
C MET A 95 4.22 9.38 -10.01
N LEU A 96 3.08 10.08 -10.08
CA LEU A 96 2.95 11.47 -9.62
C LEU A 96 3.27 11.60 -8.13
N CYS A 97 2.66 10.78 -7.26
CA CYS A 97 2.95 10.83 -5.83
C CYS A 97 4.43 10.57 -5.52
N THR A 98 5.07 9.65 -6.25
CA THR A 98 6.50 9.35 -6.09
C THR A 98 7.36 10.52 -6.55
N VAL A 99 7.08 11.12 -7.72
CA VAL A 99 7.82 12.26 -8.27
C VAL A 99 7.69 13.49 -7.36
N VAL A 100 6.48 13.82 -6.91
CA VAL A 100 6.24 14.95 -5.99
C VAL A 100 6.98 14.74 -4.67
N SER A 101 7.02 13.50 -4.15
CA SER A 101 7.83 13.17 -2.97
C SER A 101 9.34 13.23 -3.22
N LEU A 102 9.84 12.87 -4.40
CA LEU A 102 11.27 12.95 -4.74
C LEU A 102 11.74 14.37 -5.00
N ALA A 103 10.85 15.21 -5.52
CA ALA A 103 11.13 16.61 -5.83
C ALA A 103 10.85 17.54 -4.64
N ASN A 104 10.43 17.01 -3.48
CA ASN A 104 10.03 17.76 -2.30
C ASN A 104 9.01 18.87 -2.62
N LEU A 105 8.04 18.56 -3.49
CA LEU A 105 7.02 19.50 -3.96
C LEU A 105 5.72 19.44 -3.15
N TRP A 106 5.69 18.68 -2.06
CA TRP A 106 4.54 18.71 -1.15
C TRP A 106 4.52 20.05 -0.38
N PRO A 107 3.34 20.60 -0.04
CA PRO A 107 3.22 21.87 0.69
C PRO A 107 3.86 21.94 2.09
N ASN A 108 4.49 20.86 2.54
CA ASN A 108 5.24 20.80 3.79
C ASN A 108 6.71 21.08 3.47
N ASP A 109 7.17 22.30 3.78
CA ASP A 109 8.60 22.59 3.86
C ASP A 109 9.18 21.87 5.08
N ASP A 110 10.32 21.20 4.90
CA ASP A 110 11.00 20.38 5.91
C ASP A 110 11.47 21.19 7.13
N ASN A 111 11.43 22.52 7.05
CA ASN A 111 11.95 23.42 8.07
C ASN A 111 10.97 23.77 9.20
N ASP A 112 9.68 23.44 9.09
CA ASP A 112 8.69 23.98 10.04
C ASP A 112 7.45 23.07 10.23
N HIS A 113 7.62 22.04 11.06
CA HIS A 113 6.61 21.01 11.33
C HIS A 113 5.66 21.32 12.50
N GLY A 114 5.76 22.50 13.11
CA GLY A 114 4.78 22.96 14.11
C GLY A 114 3.50 23.48 13.49
N ASP A 115 3.51 23.78 12.19
CA ASP A 115 2.39 24.41 11.51
C ASP A 115 1.33 23.39 11.04
N ILE A 116 0.25 23.27 11.83
CA ILE A 116 -0.94 22.46 11.51
C ILE A 116 -1.48 22.81 10.12
N LEU A 117 -1.40 24.08 9.69
CA LEU A 117 -1.91 24.51 8.40
C LEU A 117 -1.14 23.85 7.24
N LYS A 118 0.18 23.67 7.38
CA LYS A 118 1.01 22.96 6.38
C LYS A 118 0.59 21.49 6.28
N MET A 119 0.43 20.82 7.43
CA MET A 119 -0.04 19.42 7.46
C MET A 119 -1.40 19.25 6.77
N ILE A 120 -2.33 20.19 7.01
CA ILE A 120 -3.63 20.20 6.32
C ILE A 120 -3.45 20.41 4.82
N LYS A 121 -2.60 21.35 4.39
CA LYS A 121 -2.32 21.59 2.96
C LYS A 121 -1.75 20.35 2.26
N ASP A 122 -0.80 19.64 2.87
CA ASP A 122 -0.29 18.35 2.35
C ASP A 122 -1.39 17.29 2.25
N GLY A 123 -2.20 17.15 3.30
CA GLY A 123 -3.34 16.23 3.30
C GLY A 123 -4.34 16.53 2.18
N VAL A 124 -4.68 17.82 1.99
CA VAL A 124 -5.58 18.29 0.92
C VAL A 124 -4.98 18.04 -0.46
N ALA A 125 -3.69 18.34 -0.68
CA ALA A 125 -3.02 18.09 -1.96
C ALA A 125 -3.07 16.60 -2.35
N ARG A 126 -2.80 15.70 -1.40
CA ARG A 126 -2.91 14.24 -1.61
C ARG A 126 -4.35 13.80 -1.85
N ALA A 127 -5.29 14.36 -1.10
CA ALA A 127 -6.72 14.09 -1.26
C ALA A 127 -7.20 14.47 -2.66
N ILE A 128 -6.76 15.61 -3.22
CA ILE A 128 -7.10 16.03 -4.59
C ILE A 128 -6.64 14.98 -5.60
N ILE A 129 -5.39 14.51 -5.50
CA ILE A 129 -4.86 13.47 -6.41
C ILE A 129 -5.67 12.17 -6.29
N ILE A 130 -5.96 11.72 -5.07
CA ILE A 130 -6.71 10.48 -4.84
C ILE A 130 -8.16 10.60 -5.32
N MET A 131 -8.85 11.68 -4.96
CA MET A 131 -10.26 11.89 -5.33
C MET A 131 -10.41 12.13 -6.84
N GLY A 132 -9.47 12.86 -7.46
CA GLY A 132 -9.39 12.99 -8.91
C GLY A 132 -9.21 11.63 -9.59
N THR A 133 -8.32 10.79 -9.07
CA THR A 133 -8.14 9.41 -9.56
C THR A 133 -9.43 8.60 -9.43
N VAL A 134 -10.11 8.62 -8.28
CA VAL A 134 -11.37 7.87 -8.07
C VAL A 134 -12.48 8.38 -9.00
N HIS A 135 -12.55 9.70 -9.22
CA HIS A 135 -13.51 10.30 -10.14
C HIS A 135 -13.26 9.83 -11.58
N ILE A 136 -12.03 9.95 -12.08
CA ILE A 136 -11.67 9.50 -13.44
C ILE A 136 -11.87 7.99 -13.59
N ALA A 137 -11.53 7.19 -12.57
CA ALA A 137 -11.77 5.75 -12.59
C ALA A 137 -13.26 5.42 -12.74
N SER A 138 -14.12 6.19 -12.08
CA SER A 138 -15.58 6.07 -12.20
C SER A 138 -16.06 6.40 -13.62
N LEU A 139 -15.53 7.46 -14.24
CA LEU A 139 -15.85 7.82 -15.62
C LEU A 139 -15.43 6.72 -16.61
N ILE A 140 -14.22 6.17 -16.45
CA ILE A 140 -13.73 5.04 -17.25
C ILE A 140 -14.69 3.84 -17.12
N THR A 141 -15.12 3.52 -15.89
CA THR A 141 -16.03 2.41 -15.62
C THR A 141 -17.43 2.64 -16.20
N THR A 142 -17.92 3.89 -16.22
CA THR A 142 -19.20 4.23 -16.86
C THR A 142 -19.14 4.09 -18.37
N HIS A 143 -18.02 4.44 -19.01
CA HIS A 143 -17.89 4.43 -20.48
C HIS A 143 -17.42 3.10 -21.06
N TYR A 144 -16.54 2.38 -20.37
CA TYR A 144 -15.89 1.17 -20.88
C TYR A 144 -16.19 -0.09 -20.06
N GLY A 145 -16.80 0.09 -18.89
CA GLY A 145 -17.12 -1.01 -18.01
C GLY A 145 -18.34 -1.80 -18.48
N ASP A 146 -18.44 -3.02 -17.95
CA ASP A 146 -19.58 -3.91 -18.15
C ASP A 146 -20.25 -4.09 -16.79
N PHE A 147 -21.56 -3.83 -16.73
CA PHE A 147 -22.31 -3.85 -15.48
C PHE A 147 -22.45 -5.26 -14.91
N ASP A 148 -22.45 -6.29 -15.77
CA ASP A 148 -22.61 -7.68 -15.38
C ASP A 148 -21.27 -8.34 -15.07
N LYS A 149 -20.26 -8.06 -15.91
CA LYS A 149 -18.95 -8.73 -15.86
C LYS A 149 -17.81 -7.73 -15.73
N ARG A 150 -17.55 -7.30 -14.48
CA ARG A 150 -16.42 -6.43 -14.14
C ARG A 150 -15.08 -7.17 -14.27
N THR A 151 -14.07 -6.48 -14.80
CA THR A 151 -12.76 -7.06 -15.15
C THR A 151 -12.11 -7.89 -14.02
N THR A 152 -12.07 -7.40 -12.79
CA THR A 152 -11.46 -8.14 -11.67
C THR A 152 -12.34 -9.23 -11.08
N ASN A 153 -13.66 -9.11 -11.23
CA ASN A 153 -14.61 -10.12 -10.74
C ASN A 153 -14.73 -11.29 -11.71
N SER A 154 -14.61 -11.04 -13.01
CA SER A 154 -14.77 -12.04 -14.06
C SER A 154 -13.44 -12.59 -14.59
N MET A 155 -12.33 -12.33 -13.88
CA MET A 155 -11.03 -12.90 -14.24
C MET A 155 -11.10 -14.42 -14.14
N PRO A 156 -10.76 -15.17 -15.20
CA PRO A 156 -10.81 -16.63 -15.17
C PRO A 156 -9.71 -17.19 -14.26
N TYR A 157 -10.10 -18.17 -13.44
CA TYR A 157 -9.22 -18.92 -12.56
C TYR A 157 -9.01 -20.33 -13.11
N PRO A 158 -7.92 -21.01 -12.74
CA PRO A 158 -7.75 -22.41 -13.09
C PRO A 158 -8.88 -23.28 -12.50
N PRO A 159 -9.29 -24.35 -13.20
CA PRO A 159 -10.47 -25.14 -12.83
C PRO A 159 -10.34 -25.82 -11.45
N GLN A 160 -9.13 -26.02 -10.95
CA GLN A 160 -8.88 -26.62 -9.64
C GLN A 160 -9.11 -25.64 -8.47
N ILE A 161 -9.24 -24.33 -8.73
CA ILE A 161 -9.47 -23.33 -7.68
C ILE A 161 -10.97 -23.20 -7.40
N THR A 162 -11.39 -23.59 -6.20
CA THR A 162 -12.79 -23.56 -5.78
C THR A 162 -13.33 -22.13 -5.68
N HIS A 163 -14.64 -21.94 -5.80
CA HIS A 163 -15.28 -20.62 -5.68
C HIS A 163 -14.98 -19.91 -4.34
N SER A 164 -14.83 -20.67 -3.25
CA SER A 164 -14.42 -20.13 -1.95
C SER A 164 -13.01 -19.55 -2.01
N GLN A 165 -12.05 -20.28 -2.59
CA GLN A 165 -10.68 -19.81 -2.78
C GLN A 165 -10.63 -18.58 -3.70
N GLN A 166 -11.39 -18.58 -4.80
CA GLN A 166 -11.48 -17.42 -5.69
C GLN A 166 -11.99 -16.18 -4.94
N SER A 167 -13.01 -16.34 -4.10
CA SER A 167 -13.58 -15.24 -3.31
C SER A 167 -12.56 -14.66 -2.33
N ILE A 168 -11.77 -15.51 -1.68
CA ILE A 168 -10.66 -15.08 -0.82
C ILE A 168 -9.62 -14.31 -1.63
N ILE A 169 -9.15 -14.86 -2.76
CA ILE A 169 -8.14 -14.19 -3.61
C ILE A 169 -8.65 -12.83 -4.10
N LYS A 170 -9.89 -12.75 -4.57
CA LYS A 170 -10.52 -11.49 -5.02
C LYS A 170 -10.61 -10.46 -3.89
N LYS A 171 -10.95 -10.91 -2.67
CA LYS A 171 -10.95 -10.04 -1.49
C LYS A 171 -9.57 -9.46 -1.22
N TRP A 172 -8.51 -10.26 -1.37
CA TRP A 172 -7.14 -9.80 -1.22
C TRP A 172 -6.69 -8.85 -2.32
N TYR A 173 -7.07 -9.08 -3.57
CA TYR A 173 -6.81 -8.14 -4.65
C TYR A 173 -7.50 -6.80 -4.38
N SER A 174 -8.75 -6.84 -3.90
CA SER A 174 -9.48 -5.64 -3.50
C SER A 174 -8.78 -4.90 -2.36
N LEU A 175 -8.39 -5.61 -1.30
CA LEU A 175 -7.63 -5.04 -0.18
C LEU A 175 -6.31 -4.40 -0.63
N SER A 176 -5.64 -5.00 -1.61
CA SER A 176 -4.39 -4.48 -2.14
C SER A 176 -4.58 -3.18 -2.91
N GLN A 177 -5.71 -3.00 -3.60
CA GLN A 177 -6.05 -1.73 -4.24
C GLN A 177 -6.30 -0.60 -3.22
N PHE A 178 -6.94 -0.94 -2.09
CA PHE A 178 -7.07 0.01 -0.97
C PHE A 178 -5.69 0.32 -0.37
N GLY A 179 -4.86 -0.69 -0.11
CA GLY A 179 -3.50 -0.51 0.40
C GLY A 179 -2.63 0.37 -0.50
N ALA A 180 -2.72 0.17 -1.82
CA ALA A 180 -2.06 1.04 -2.80
C ALA A 180 -2.54 2.50 -2.66
N THR A 181 -3.83 2.74 -2.54
CA THR A 181 -4.36 4.10 -2.39
C THR A 181 -3.93 4.76 -1.07
N ILE A 182 -3.84 3.99 0.02
CA ILE A 182 -3.30 4.46 1.29
C ILE A 182 -1.82 4.84 1.17
N SER A 183 -1.05 4.10 0.37
CA SER A 183 0.37 4.40 0.20
C SER A 183 0.58 5.82 -0.33
N CYS A 184 -0.31 6.31 -1.21
CA CYS A 184 -0.32 7.71 -1.71
C CYS A 184 -0.50 8.79 -0.62
N LEU A 185 -1.10 8.44 0.52
CA LEU A 185 -1.24 9.36 1.66
C LEU A 185 0.08 9.53 2.43
N MET A 186 1.08 8.70 2.17
CA MET A 186 2.36 8.71 2.87
C MET A 186 3.35 9.61 2.14
N ASN A 187 4.07 10.45 2.89
CA ASN A 187 5.14 11.27 2.34
C ASN A 187 6.45 10.50 2.20
N ASP A 188 6.42 9.35 1.51
CA ASP A 188 7.62 8.55 1.26
C ASP A 188 7.59 8.01 -0.17
N ALA A 189 8.60 8.40 -0.96
CA ALA A 189 8.71 8.00 -2.36
C ALA A 189 8.78 6.48 -2.53
N SER A 190 9.43 5.74 -1.63
CA SER A 190 9.52 4.27 -1.73
C SER A 190 8.16 3.63 -1.53
N ILE A 191 7.39 4.11 -0.55
CA ILE A 191 6.02 3.63 -0.28
C ILE A 191 5.07 4.00 -1.43
N ASN A 192 5.22 5.19 -2.01
CA ASN A 192 4.45 5.62 -3.18
C ASN A 192 4.77 4.81 -4.44
N PHE A 193 6.03 4.40 -4.60
CA PHE A 193 6.52 3.61 -5.73
C PHE A 193 6.09 2.14 -5.68
N ALA A 194 6.04 1.53 -4.48
CA ALA A 194 5.87 0.10 -4.31
C ALA A 194 4.65 -0.52 -5.06
N PRO A 195 3.46 0.10 -5.08
CA PRO A 195 2.32 -0.47 -5.81
C PRO A 195 2.47 -0.51 -7.33
N LEU A 196 3.38 0.28 -7.91
CA LEU A 196 3.60 0.27 -9.37
C LEU A 196 3.97 -1.13 -9.87
N LEU A 197 4.73 -1.91 -9.08
CA LEU A 197 5.14 -3.26 -9.45
C LEU A 197 3.93 -4.11 -9.79
N ALA A 198 2.97 -4.22 -8.89
CA ALA A 198 1.77 -5.03 -9.13
C ALA A 198 0.90 -4.45 -10.27
N ILE A 199 0.75 -3.12 -10.33
CA ILE A 199 -0.06 -2.44 -11.36
C ILE A 199 0.47 -2.74 -12.77
N GLN A 200 1.80 -2.73 -12.96
CA GLN A 200 2.44 -2.95 -14.26
C GLN A 200 2.70 -4.43 -14.55
N MET A 201 2.92 -5.26 -13.53
CA MET A 201 3.05 -6.71 -13.71
C MET A 201 1.75 -7.35 -14.20
N ALA A 202 0.57 -6.86 -13.78
CA ALA A 202 -0.71 -7.40 -14.24
C ALA A 202 -0.87 -7.41 -15.78
N PRO A 203 -0.74 -6.28 -16.51
CA PRO A 203 -0.82 -6.28 -17.98
C PRO A 203 0.32 -7.07 -18.65
N LEU A 204 1.54 -7.06 -18.09
CA LEU A 204 2.63 -7.89 -18.61
C LEU A 204 2.25 -9.38 -18.55
N LEU A 205 1.79 -9.86 -17.40
CA LEU A 205 1.42 -11.26 -17.21
C LEU A 205 0.21 -11.66 -18.07
N MET A 206 -0.80 -10.79 -18.21
CA MET A 206 -1.92 -11.04 -19.14
C MET A 206 -1.45 -11.13 -20.59
N THR A 207 -0.47 -10.32 -20.99
CA THR A 207 0.12 -10.41 -22.32
C THR A 207 0.85 -11.73 -22.53
N LEU A 208 1.60 -12.21 -21.52
CA LEU A 208 2.28 -13.50 -21.56
C LEU A 208 1.31 -14.67 -21.64
N VAL A 209 0.20 -14.63 -20.88
CA VAL A 209 -0.89 -15.61 -20.98
C VAL A 209 -1.48 -15.63 -22.38
N ARG A 210 -1.86 -14.46 -22.92
CA ARG A 210 -2.43 -14.34 -24.27
C ARG A 210 -1.51 -14.89 -25.35
N LYS A 211 -0.19 -14.71 -25.20
CA LYS A 211 0.82 -15.23 -26.13
C LYS A 211 1.16 -16.72 -25.90
N GLY A 212 0.52 -17.38 -24.94
CA GLY A 212 0.75 -18.78 -24.60
C GLY A 212 2.13 -19.03 -24.00
N LYS A 213 2.74 -18.01 -23.37
CA LYS A 213 4.07 -18.12 -22.74
C LYS A 213 4.00 -18.59 -21.29
N ILE A 214 2.90 -18.30 -20.62
CA ILE A 214 2.61 -18.76 -19.26
C ILE A 214 1.15 -19.20 -19.16
N SER A 215 0.83 -20.01 -18.17
CA SER A 215 -0.55 -20.42 -17.87
C SER A 215 -1.26 -19.41 -16.96
N THR A 216 -2.59 -19.51 -16.86
CA THR A 216 -3.42 -18.77 -15.88
C THR A 216 -2.95 -19.01 -14.43
N TRP A 217 -2.41 -20.20 -14.14
CA TRP A 217 -1.79 -20.51 -12.85
C TRP A 217 -0.60 -19.60 -12.55
N THR A 218 0.36 -19.54 -13.49
CA THR A 218 1.56 -18.72 -13.36
C THR A 218 1.19 -17.24 -13.24
N TYR A 219 0.18 -16.78 -13.99
CA TYR A 219 -0.37 -15.42 -13.86
C TYR A 219 -0.75 -15.11 -12.41
N HIS A 220 -1.63 -15.91 -11.79
CA HIS A 220 -2.09 -15.63 -10.43
C HIS A 220 -0.97 -15.75 -9.39
N ARG A 221 -0.02 -16.68 -9.54
CA ARG A 221 1.13 -16.82 -8.63
C ARG A 221 2.03 -15.59 -8.67
N VAL A 222 2.49 -15.21 -9.87
CA VAL A 222 3.44 -14.10 -10.03
C VAL A 222 2.76 -12.77 -9.69
N TYR A 223 1.50 -12.58 -10.06
CA TYR A 223 0.76 -11.38 -9.67
C TYR A 223 0.57 -11.29 -8.15
N SER A 224 0.23 -12.39 -7.49
CA SER A 224 0.10 -12.42 -6.03
C SER A 224 1.43 -12.13 -5.32
N LEU A 225 2.55 -12.65 -5.86
CA LEU A 225 3.88 -12.32 -5.38
C LEU A 225 4.21 -10.83 -5.57
N SER A 226 3.84 -10.23 -6.71
CA SER A 226 4.07 -8.80 -6.96
C SER A 226 3.30 -7.90 -5.97
N LEU A 227 2.07 -8.29 -5.59
CA LEU A 227 1.29 -7.61 -4.54
C LEU A 227 1.97 -7.78 -3.18
N PHE A 228 2.39 -9.00 -2.84
CA PHE A 228 3.10 -9.31 -1.60
C PHE A 228 4.38 -8.48 -1.43
N LEU A 229 5.20 -8.38 -2.49
CA LEU A 229 6.44 -7.60 -2.49
C LEU A 229 6.19 -6.11 -2.20
N GLY A 230 5.08 -5.54 -2.65
CA GLY A 230 4.68 -4.17 -2.30
C GLY A 230 4.45 -4.01 -0.80
N TYR A 231 3.75 -4.96 -0.17
CA TYR A 231 3.57 -4.96 1.29
C TYR A 231 4.88 -5.15 2.04
N LEU A 232 5.73 -6.08 1.59
CA LEU A 232 7.02 -6.36 2.21
C LEU A 232 7.91 -5.10 2.22
N LEU A 233 7.97 -4.38 1.10
CA LEU A 233 8.71 -3.11 1.01
C LEU A 233 8.21 -2.10 2.04
N VAL A 234 6.90 -1.90 2.13
CA VAL A 234 6.33 -0.97 3.12
C VAL A 234 6.64 -1.43 4.54
N CYS A 235 6.58 -2.73 4.82
CA CYS A 235 6.93 -3.27 6.13
C CYS A 235 8.39 -3.00 6.50
N ILE A 236 9.33 -3.29 5.60
CA ILE A 236 10.76 -2.98 5.79
C ILE A 236 10.94 -1.48 6.06
N ARG A 237 10.29 -0.64 5.24
CA ARG A 237 10.39 0.81 5.37
C ARG A 237 9.88 1.30 6.72
N LEU A 238 8.73 0.81 7.16
CA LEU A 238 8.17 1.14 8.48
C LEU A 238 9.08 0.67 9.61
N LEU A 239 9.55 -0.59 9.56
CA LEU A 239 10.44 -1.15 10.59
C LEU A 239 11.76 -0.40 10.73
N LEU A 240 12.31 0.13 9.64
CA LEU A 240 13.53 0.92 9.68
C LEU A 240 13.29 2.33 10.23
N LEU A 241 12.14 2.94 9.95
CA LEU A 241 11.75 4.22 10.58
C LEU A 241 11.65 4.12 12.11
N PHE A 242 11.49 2.91 12.66
CA PHE A 242 11.51 2.64 14.10
C PHE A 242 12.88 2.40 14.71
N LYS A 243 13.93 2.18 13.91
CA LYS A 243 15.24 1.81 14.47
C LYS A 243 15.88 3.07 15.08
N PRO A 244 16.24 3.07 16.38
CA PRO A 244 16.97 4.18 16.99
C PRO A 244 18.25 4.46 16.22
N GLY A 245 18.57 5.74 15.98
CA GLY A 245 19.70 6.15 15.14
C GLY A 245 19.53 5.94 13.64
N TYR A 246 18.43 5.32 13.18
CA TYR A 246 18.03 5.41 11.78
C TYR A 246 17.46 6.80 11.53
N HIS A 247 18.36 7.72 11.24
CA HIS A 247 18.00 8.91 10.48
C HIS A 247 17.70 8.38 9.07
N GLY A 248 16.43 8.17 8.75
CA GLY A 248 16.06 7.99 7.35
C GLY A 248 16.60 9.16 6.52
N ASN A 249 16.41 9.18 5.20
CA ASN A 249 16.82 10.33 4.37
C ASN A 249 16.12 11.67 4.74
N TYR A 250 15.35 11.73 5.82
CA TYR A 250 14.88 12.97 6.41
C TYR A 250 16.08 13.72 6.99
N ASN A 251 16.44 14.84 6.34
CA ASN A 251 17.39 15.81 6.87
C ASN A 251 16.79 16.45 8.13
N VAL A 252 16.95 15.79 9.26
CA VAL A 252 17.08 16.51 10.51
C VAL A 252 18.50 17.04 10.51
N ASN A 253 18.67 18.34 10.28
CA ASN A 253 19.93 19.01 10.59
C ASN A 253 20.28 18.66 12.03
N LYS A 254 21.31 17.83 12.21
CA LYS A 254 21.83 17.45 13.54
C LYS A 254 22.21 18.67 14.37
N GLU A 255 22.39 19.82 13.72
CA GLU A 255 22.86 21.06 14.30
C GLU A 255 21.75 21.91 14.95
N TYR A 256 20.47 21.64 14.67
CA TYR A 256 19.35 22.44 15.19
C TYR A 256 18.27 21.66 15.94
N ILE A 257 18.45 20.34 16.09
CA ILE A 257 17.54 19.51 16.88
C ILE A 257 18.33 18.98 18.06
N GLY A 258 18.21 19.67 19.20
CA GLY A 258 18.44 19.04 20.49
C GLY A 258 17.69 17.71 20.53
N ASP A 259 18.29 16.71 21.16
CA ASP A 259 18.05 15.25 21.02
C ASP A 259 16.56 14.80 20.99
N ASP A 260 15.62 15.63 21.44
CA ASP A 260 14.22 15.31 21.70
C ASP A 260 13.26 15.51 20.51
N GLY A 261 13.54 16.44 19.59
CA GLY A 261 12.62 16.79 18.49
C GLY A 261 12.44 15.72 17.40
N GLY A 262 13.35 14.73 17.36
CA GLY A 262 13.31 13.60 16.40
C GLY A 262 12.33 12.49 16.79
N SER A 263 12.04 12.30 18.08
CA SER A 263 11.13 11.25 18.56
C SER A 263 9.67 11.54 18.16
N VAL A 264 9.19 12.76 18.40
CA VAL A 264 7.80 13.15 18.08
C VAL A 264 7.47 12.98 16.60
N ARG A 265 8.39 13.33 15.68
CA ARG A 265 8.22 13.10 14.23
C ARG A 265 8.10 11.63 13.87
N ARG A 266 8.93 10.77 14.48
CA ARG A 266 8.89 9.32 14.27
C ARG A 266 7.58 8.74 14.78
N VAL A 267 7.15 9.12 15.99
CA VAL A 267 5.88 8.69 16.59
C VAL A 267 4.71 9.09 15.72
N ALA A 268 4.66 10.36 15.29
CA ALA A 268 3.60 10.88 14.45
C ALA A 268 3.49 10.06 13.15
N TYR A 269 4.55 9.99 12.34
CA TYR A 269 4.55 9.28 11.07
C TYR A 269 4.16 7.80 11.24
N THR A 270 4.62 7.20 12.33
CA THR A 270 4.34 5.83 12.70
C THR A 270 2.88 5.60 13.06
N ILE A 271 2.28 6.44 13.92
CA ILE A 271 0.86 6.38 14.26
C ILE A 271 0.03 6.53 12.97
N ARG A 272 0.41 7.45 12.08
CA ARG A 272 -0.26 7.65 10.79
C ARG A 272 -0.24 6.37 9.96
N ALA A 273 0.93 5.73 9.82
CA ALA A 273 1.07 4.46 9.11
C ALA A 273 0.30 3.32 9.80
N ALA A 274 0.40 3.19 11.13
CA ALA A 274 -0.25 2.16 11.93
C ALA A 274 -1.76 2.21 11.82
N ILE A 275 -2.33 3.42 11.96
CA ILE A 275 -3.76 3.66 11.87
C ILE A 275 -4.21 3.43 10.43
N LEU A 276 -3.51 3.95 9.42
CA LEU A 276 -3.89 3.73 8.02
C LEU A 276 -3.84 2.23 7.63
N TYR A 277 -2.83 1.49 8.08
CA TYR A 277 -2.74 0.05 7.78
C TYR A 277 -3.72 -0.81 8.60
N ASN A 278 -3.98 -0.49 9.87
CA ASN A 278 -5.00 -1.19 10.66
C ASN A 278 -6.42 -0.81 10.23
N THR A 279 -6.63 0.44 9.82
CA THR A 279 -7.92 0.88 9.31
C THR A 279 -8.28 0.16 8.03
N LEU A 280 -7.38 -0.42 7.22
CA LEU A 280 -7.78 -1.32 6.09
C LEU A 280 -8.76 -2.44 6.48
N ILE A 281 -8.79 -2.84 7.76
CA ILE A 281 -9.72 -3.85 8.30
C ILE A 281 -11.14 -3.27 8.50
N VAL A 282 -11.27 -1.96 8.74
CA VAL A 282 -12.52 -1.28 9.13
C VAL A 282 -13.46 -0.99 7.95
N PRO A 283 -13.02 -0.41 6.80
CA PRO A 283 -13.80 -0.24 5.58
C PRO A 283 -14.43 -1.53 5.07
N MET A 284 -13.76 -2.67 5.22
CA MET A 284 -14.33 -3.94 4.76
C MET A 284 -15.56 -4.36 5.56
N LYS A 285 -15.64 -3.98 6.85
CA LYS A 285 -16.85 -4.20 7.65
C LYS A 285 -17.91 -3.13 7.37
N LEU A 286 -17.47 -1.90 7.09
CA LEU A 286 -18.34 -0.76 6.79
C LEU A 286 -18.89 -0.74 5.35
N ARG A 287 -18.35 -1.54 4.41
CA ARG A 287 -18.82 -1.59 3.02
C ARG A 287 -20.30 -1.98 2.89
N ASN A 288 -20.85 -2.67 3.88
CA ASN A 288 -22.27 -2.99 3.94
C ASN A 288 -23.14 -1.79 4.37
N ILE A 289 -22.53 -0.69 4.83
CA ILE A 289 -23.19 0.43 5.51
C ILE A 289 -22.92 1.76 4.76
N ALA A 290 -21.79 1.90 4.07
CA ALA A 290 -21.38 3.15 3.42
C ALA A 290 -20.86 2.95 1.99
N SER A 291 -21.09 3.95 1.13
CA SER A 291 -20.56 3.95 -0.25
C SER A 291 -19.03 4.05 -0.26
N ALA A 292 -18.38 3.57 -1.33
CA ALA A 292 -16.93 3.65 -1.46
C ALA A 292 -16.40 5.10 -1.36
N LYS A 293 -17.14 6.08 -1.91
CA LYS A 293 -16.81 7.51 -1.79
C LYS A 293 -16.84 7.98 -0.34
N MET A 294 -17.85 7.57 0.42
CA MET A 294 -17.99 7.93 1.84
C MET A 294 -16.88 7.31 2.70
N VAL A 295 -16.56 6.04 2.46
CA VAL A 295 -15.42 5.37 3.11
C VAL A 295 -14.12 6.12 2.86
N TRP A 296 -13.85 6.52 1.61
CA TRP A 296 -12.64 7.29 1.29
C TRP A 296 -12.65 8.68 1.92
N LEU A 297 -13.79 9.37 1.90
CA LEU A 297 -13.93 10.67 2.55
C LEU A 297 -13.61 10.56 4.05
N MET A 298 -14.11 9.54 4.74
CA MET A 298 -13.80 9.31 6.16
C MET A 298 -12.32 9.01 6.39
N VAL A 299 -11.70 8.17 5.56
CA VAL A 299 -10.27 7.85 5.66
C VAL A 299 -9.42 9.11 5.43
N ILE A 300 -9.75 9.91 4.42
CA ILE A 300 -9.05 11.16 4.09
C ILE A 300 -9.23 12.19 5.21
N LEU A 301 -10.46 12.39 5.70
CA LEU A 301 -10.77 13.33 6.77
C LEU A 301 -10.06 12.94 8.07
N PHE A 302 -10.04 11.65 8.39
CA PHE A 302 -9.28 11.15 9.53
C PHE A 302 -7.78 11.39 9.36
N ALA A 303 -7.21 11.04 8.20
CA ALA A 303 -5.78 11.14 7.93
C ALA A 303 -5.27 12.58 7.77
N SER A 304 -6.13 13.51 7.36
CA SER A 304 -5.76 14.90 6.99
C SER A 304 -6.19 15.95 8.01
N ILE A 305 -7.16 15.64 8.88
CA ILE A 305 -7.71 16.61 9.84
C ILE A 305 -7.65 16.06 11.28
N VAL A 306 -8.29 14.92 11.54
CA VAL A 306 -8.36 14.36 12.90
C VAL A 306 -6.96 14.02 13.43
N TYR A 307 -6.13 13.44 12.56
CA TYR A 307 -4.78 13.02 12.93
C TYR A 307 -3.83 14.20 13.22
N PRO A 308 -3.68 15.24 12.36
CA PRO A 308 -2.85 16.39 12.68
C PRO A 308 -3.27 17.08 13.97
N LEU A 309 -4.58 17.17 14.25
CA LEU A 309 -5.10 17.71 15.51
C LEU A 309 -4.69 16.87 16.72
N LEU A 310 -4.80 15.54 16.64
CA LEU A 310 -4.37 14.65 17.72
C LEU A 310 -2.85 14.73 17.94
N ALA A 311 -2.06 14.81 16.87
CA ALA A 311 -0.61 14.95 16.94
C ALA A 311 -0.20 16.30 17.56
N ALA A 312 -0.86 17.40 17.15
CA ALA A 312 -0.64 18.72 17.73
C ALA A 312 -1.04 18.77 19.21
N LEU A 313 -2.14 18.12 19.59
CA LEU A 313 -2.55 17.99 20.99
C LEU A 313 -1.48 17.25 21.82
N LEU A 314 -0.99 16.10 21.32
CA LEU A 314 0.09 15.34 21.97
C LEU A 314 1.40 16.15 22.06
N ALA A 315 1.73 16.93 21.04
CA ALA A 315 2.89 17.81 21.06
C ALA A 315 2.72 18.95 22.07
N SER A 316 1.51 19.51 22.21
CA SER A 316 1.24 20.60 23.16
C SER A 316 1.40 20.17 24.62
N PHE A 317 1.10 18.92 24.94
CA PHE A 317 1.37 18.35 26.26
C PHE A 317 2.87 18.27 26.57
N HIS A 318 3.73 18.23 25.56
CA HIS A 318 5.18 18.13 25.71
C HIS A 318 5.82 19.48 26.06
N THR A 319 5.27 20.58 25.54
CA THR A 319 5.82 21.94 25.75
C THR A 319 5.49 22.54 27.12
N THR A 320 4.56 21.95 27.88
CA THR A 320 4.07 22.52 29.14
C THR A 320 4.73 21.93 30.41
N ARG A 321 5.79 21.11 30.29
CA ARG A 321 6.28 20.33 31.44
C ARG A 321 7.81 20.23 31.52
N ASP A 322 8.48 21.36 31.78
CA ASP A 322 9.94 21.44 31.95
C ASP A 322 10.47 20.63 33.15
N ASP A 323 9.68 20.43 34.21
CA ASP A 323 10.18 19.77 35.42
C ASP A 323 10.19 18.22 35.37
N ASN A 324 9.57 17.60 34.35
CA ASN A 324 9.42 16.13 34.25
C ASN A 324 9.97 15.53 32.94
N GLU A 325 10.98 16.13 32.31
CA GLU A 325 11.57 15.63 31.05
C GLU A 325 11.92 14.14 31.07
N LYS A 326 12.50 13.65 32.19
CA LYS A 326 12.87 12.23 32.32
C LYS A 326 11.66 11.29 32.31
N GLU A 327 10.57 11.67 32.98
CA GLU A 327 9.35 10.85 33.00
C GLU A 327 8.63 10.90 31.65
N ALA A 328 8.57 12.07 31.02
CA ALA A 328 7.99 12.23 29.69
C ALA A 328 8.74 11.39 28.64
N GLY A 329 10.08 11.43 28.64
CA GLY A 329 10.90 10.62 27.76
C GLY A 329 10.71 9.11 27.95
N GLN A 330 10.56 8.64 29.19
CA GLN A 330 10.26 7.23 29.48
C GLN A 330 8.88 6.81 28.97
N VAL A 331 7.85 7.64 29.17
CA VAL A 331 6.48 7.37 28.67
C VAL A 331 6.44 7.32 27.15
N ILE A 332 7.12 8.25 26.47
CA ILE A 332 7.20 8.28 25.00
C ILE A 332 7.93 7.04 24.48
N THR A 333 9.06 6.69 25.08
CA THR A 333 9.83 5.48 24.69
C THR A 333 8.99 4.21 24.89
N ALA A 334 8.26 4.10 26.00
CA ALA A 334 7.36 2.98 26.26
C ALA A 334 6.22 2.92 25.24
N PHE A 335 5.64 4.07 24.89
CA PHE A 335 4.58 4.17 23.89
C PHE A 335 5.08 3.83 22.47
N GLU A 336 6.25 4.32 22.08
CA GLU A 336 6.92 3.97 20.81
C GLU A 336 7.15 2.46 20.70
N GLU A 337 7.68 1.83 21.74
CA GLU A 337 7.95 0.39 21.75
C GLU A 337 6.64 -0.43 21.75
N MET A 338 5.60 0.02 22.46
CA MET A 338 4.27 -0.59 22.37
C MET A 338 3.73 -0.50 20.93
N LEU A 339 3.79 0.66 20.30
CA LEU A 339 3.32 0.87 18.94
C LEU A 339 4.10 0.04 17.93
N ARG A 340 5.42 -0.05 18.09
CA ARG A 340 6.31 -0.93 17.30
C ARG A 340 5.88 -2.39 17.41
N LYS A 341 5.63 -2.89 18.62
CA LYS A 341 5.12 -4.27 18.83
C LYS A 341 3.76 -4.49 18.18
N VAL A 342 2.84 -3.53 18.29
CA VAL A 342 1.51 -3.60 17.66
C VAL A 342 1.61 -3.62 16.14
N ILE A 343 2.45 -2.76 15.55
CA ILE A 343 2.67 -2.73 14.10
C ILE A 343 3.35 -4.02 13.64
N LEU A 344 4.41 -4.47 14.32
CA LEU A 344 5.11 -5.70 13.97
C LEU A 344 4.14 -6.90 14.03
N PHE A 345 3.31 -6.97 15.07
CA PHE A 345 2.27 -7.99 15.16
C PHE A 345 1.25 -7.92 14.01
N ALA A 346 0.78 -6.72 13.65
CA ALA A 346 -0.14 -6.51 12.53
C ALA A 346 0.49 -6.89 11.18
N ILE A 347 1.76 -6.55 10.98
CA ILE A 347 2.57 -6.92 9.81
C ILE A 347 2.73 -8.43 9.71
N VAL A 348 3.25 -9.08 10.77
CA VAL A 348 3.46 -10.53 10.81
C VAL A 348 2.15 -11.26 10.56
N ARG A 349 1.06 -10.81 11.18
CA ARG A 349 -0.27 -11.36 10.95
C ARG A 349 -0.74 -11.19 9.50
N THR A 350 -0.45 -10.05 8.87
CA THR A 350 -0.84 -9.79 7.47
C THR A 350 -0.02 -10.63 6.50
N VAL A 351 1.28 -10.71 6.70
CA VAL A 351 2.21 -11.58 5.93
C VAL A 351 1.80 -13.04 6.06
N ALA A 352 1.53 -13.52 7.29
CA ALA A 352 1.09 -14.89 7.53
C ALA A 352 -0.26 -15.18 6.85
N LYS A 353 -1.22 -14.25 6.92
CA LYS A 353 -2.49 -14.37 6.20
C LYS A 353 -2.30 -14.42 4.69
N GLN A 354 -1.40 -13.60 4.14
CA GLN A 354 -1.10 -13.60 2.70
C GLN A 354 -0.47 -14.92 2.27
N ALA A 355 0.53 -15.41 3.01
CA ALA A 355 1.13 -16.72 2.76
C ALA A 355 0.07 -17.83 2.76
N PHE A 356 -0.85 -17.80 3.74
CA PHE A 356 -1.95 -18.75 3.84
C PHE A 356 -2.94 -18.66 2.66
N VAL A 357 -3.32 -17.44 2.28
CA VAL A 357 -4.28 -17.19 1.18
C VAL A 357 -3.74 -17.67 -0.15
N TYR A 358 -2.44 -17.51 -0.37
CA TYR A 358 -1.79 -17.92 -1.60
C TYR A 358 -1.27 -19.35 -1.55
N ALA A 359 -1.28 -20.02 -0.39
CA ALA A 359 -0.89 -21.42 -0.24
C ALA A 359 -1.58 -22.35 -1.28
N PRO A 360 -2.90 -22.25 -1.55
CA PRO A 360 -3.54 -23.05 -2.59
C PRO A 360 -3.00 -22.77 -3.98
N LEU A 361 -2.61 -21.52 -4.27
CA LEU A 361 -1.99 -21.19 -5.54
C LEU A 361 -0.66 -21.92 -5.71
N PHE A 362 0.07 -22.17 -4.64
CA PHE A 362 1.36 -22.88 -4.66
C PHE A 362 1.25 -24.41 -4.47
N GLY A 363 0.04 -24.98 -4.54
CA GLY A 363 -0.17 -26.42 -4.35
C GLY A 363 -0.02 -26.89 -2.91
N VAL A 364 0.07 -25.96 -1.95
CA VAL A 364 0.09 -26.29 -0.53
C VAL A 364 -1.33 -26.58 -0.09
N THR A 365 -1.63 -27.86 0.13
CA THR A 365 -2.95 -28.31 0.54
C THR A 365 -3.08 -28.13 2.05
N LEU A 366 -3.86 -27.14 2.49
CA LEU A 366 -4.13 -26.87 3.90
C LEU A 366 -5.18 -27.87 4.44
N LYS A 367 -4.86 -29.18 4.42
CA LYS A 367 -5.84 -30.22 4.81
C LYS A 367 -6.18 -30.21 6.31
N ASN A 368 -5.39 -29.57 7.17
CA ASN A 368 -5.55 -29.66 8.63
C ASN A 368 -5.53 -28.33 9.39
N VAL A 369 -5.62 -27.18 8.71
CA VAL A 369 -5.73 -25.89 9.40
C VAL A 369 -7.20 -25.52 9.48
N ASP A 370 -7.88 -25.95 10.55
CA ASP A 370 -9.24 -25.51 10.86
C ASP A 370 -9.24 -24.00 11.13
N MET A 371 -9.36 -23.24 10.05
CA MET A 371 -9.37 -21.77 10.08
C MET A 371 -10.58 -21.26 10.85
N LEU A 372 -11.70 -22.00 10.81
CA LEU A 372 -12.86 -21.72 11.63
C LEU A 372 -12.54 -21.93 13.11
N GLY A 373 -11.81 -22.99 13.45
CA GLY A 373 -11.29 -23.27 14.78
C GLY A 373 -10.36 -22.16 15.30
N ILE A 374 -9.39 -21.70 14.51
CA ILE A 374 -8.46 -20.62 14.91
C ILE A 374 -9.19 -19.27 15.03
N MET A 375 -10.11 -18.94 14.10
CA MET A 375 -10.90 -17.71 14.17
C MET A 375 -11.93 -17.75 15.31
N LYS A 376 -12.59 -18.89 15.55
CA LYS A 376 -13.49 -19.10 16.70
C LYS A 376 -12.74 -19.08 18.02
N ALA A 377 -11.55 -19.67 18.11
CA ALA A 377 -10.71 -19.63 19.31
C ALA A 377 -10.24 -18.21 19.64
N SER A 378 -9.88 -17.42 18.63
CA SER A 378 -9.57 -15.99 18.79
C SER A 378 -10.80 -15.16 19.21
N SER A 379 -12.01 -15.54 18.79
CA SER A 379 -13.25 -14.89 19.21
C SER A 379 -13.72 -15.35 20.60
N LYS A 380 -13.47 -16.61 20.99
CA LYS A 380 -13.88 -17.20 22.28
C LYS A 380 -12.98 -16.70 23.42
N ARG A 381 -11.66 -16.54 23.19
CA ARG A 381 -10.75 -15.88 24.15
C ARG A 381 -11.10 -14.42 24.46
N ARG A 382 -11.83 -13.72 23.57
CA ARG A 382 -12.34 -12.36 23.85
C ARG A 382 -13.57 -12.34 24.74
N LYS A 383 -14.36 -13.42 24.78
CA LYS A 383 -15.55 -13.51 25.64
C LYS A 383 -15.19 -14.01 27.05
N THR A 384 -14.21 -14.90 27.18
CA THR A 384 -13.81 -15.46 28.47
C THR A 384 -12.89 -14.56 29.31
N GLY A 385 -12.37 -13.46 28.75
CA GLY A 385 -11.50 -12.53 29.47
C GLY A 385 -12.23 -11.42 30.23
N TYR A 386 -13.57 -11.37 30.19
CA TYR A 386 -14.37 -10.36 30.90
C TYR A 386 -15.20 -10.91 32.06
N ASP A 387 -15.20 -12.23 32.29
CA ASP A 387 -16.02 -12.89 33.32
C ASP A 387 -15.22 -13.41 34.53
N CYS A 388 -13.90 -13.20 34.60
CA CYS A 388 -13.08 -13.77 35.69
C CYS A 388 -12.85 -12.87 36.92
N ASP A 389 -13.29 -11.61 36.93
CA ASP A 389 -13.00 -10.67 38.04
C ASP A 389 -14.24 -10.21 38.84
N ARG A 390 -15.32 -11.00 38.89
CA ARG A 390 -16.55 -10.60 39.64
C ARG A 390 -16.98 -11.45 40.83
N ASN A 391 -16.34 -12.58 41.15
CA ASN A 391 -16.81 -13.46 42.22
C ASN A 391 -15.71 -13.87 43.23
N SER A 392 -14.99 -12.90 43.81
CA SER A 392 -14.14 -13.16 44.98
C SER A 392 -14.26 -12.04 46.02
N THR A 393 -15.47 -11.85 46.53
CA THR A 393 -15.71 -11.21 47.83
C THR A 393 -17.07 -11.67 48.33
N VAL A 394 -17.24 -11.83 49.65
CA VAL A 394 -18.37 -12.47 50.39
C VAL A 394 -18.16 -13.99 50.53
N GLN A 395 -17.96 -14.61 51.70
CA GLN A 395 -18.15 -14.23 53.10
C GLN A 395 -17.34 -15.21 53.98
N SER A 396 -16.74 -14.68 55.04
CA SER A 396 -16.25 -15.43 56.19
C SER A 396 -17.38 -15.65 57.20
N GLU A 397 -17.48 -16.89 57.69
CA GLU A 397 -17.78 -17.24 59.09
C GLU A 397 -16.79 -18.32 59.53
#